data_AF-A0A2S2DJ52-F1
#
_entry.id   AF-A0A2S2DJ52-F1
#
_cell.length_a   1.000
_cell.length_b   1.000
_cell.length_c   1.000
_cell.angle_alpha   90.00
_cell.angle_beta   90.00
_cell.angle_gamma   90.00
#
_symmetry.space_group_name_H-M   'P 1'
#
loop_
_entity.id
_entity.type
_entity.pdbx_description
1 polymer ?
#
loop_
_entity_poly.entity_id
_entity_poly.type
_entity_poly.pdbx_seq_one_letter_code
_entity_poly.pdbx_strand_id
1 'polypeptide(L)'
;MATMGRPRQFDRSAAVTTAMHLFWEHGYESTSLSQLKAGLGISAPSFYAAFASKEALFQEAVTCYLASHGRVTECLWEADLAPRAAIELALRRSAAMQCEDGHPKGCMVSLGVMSASGAGNEGVTAALAESRARTCAGILACVERGIAQGQLARDVDPQALATVFDSFLTGLSTLARDGATHASLDAAITQVMRLWDAASR
;
A
#
# COMPACT_ATOMS: atom_id res chain seq x y z
N MET A 1 39.68 -33.79 -2.99
CA MET A 1 39.20 -32.92 -1.88
C MET A 1 38.06 -32.09 -2.43
N ALA A 2 36.84 -32.31 -1.95
CA ALA A 2 35.69 -31.53 -2.38
C ALA A 2 35.89 -30.08 -1.92
N THR A 3 35.91 -29.15 -2.87
CA THR A 3 35.89 -27.72 -2.61
C THR A 3 34.56 -27.43 -1.91
N MET A 4 34.59 -27.29 -0.58
CA MET A 4 33.44 -26.79 0.18
C MET A 4 33.16 -25.38 -0.32
N GLY A 5 32.19 -25.25 -1.21
CA GLY A 5 31.67 -23.96 -1.64
C GLY A 5 31.27 -23.18 -0.39
N ARG A 6 31.80 -21.96 -0.27
CA ARG A 6 31.48 -21.01 0.80
C ARG A 6 29.96 -21.04 1.05
N PRO A 7 29.49 -21.26 2.29
CA PRO A 7 28.06 -21.33 2.56
C PRO A 7 27.39 -20.06 2.03
N ARG A 8 26.25 -20.22 1.32
CA ARG A 8 25.41 -19.11 0.85
C ARG A 8 25.17 -18.19 2.05
N GLN A 9 25.77 -17.00 2.01
CA GLN A 9 25.61 -16.02 3.07
C GLN A 9 24.14 -15.59 3.05
N PHE A 10 23.46 -15.75 4.18
CA PHE A 10 22.08 -15.31 4.34
C PHE A 10 22.01 -13.79 4.16
N ASP A 11 21.29 -13.34 3.14
CA ASP A 11 21.00 -11.93 2.92
C ASP A 11 19.69 -11.58 3.62
N ARG A 12 19.82 -10.90 4.77
CA ARG A 12 18.68 -10.52 5.60
C ARG A 12 17.77 -9.52 4.90
N SER A 13 18.30 -8.62 4.06
CA SER A 13 17.50 -7.63 3.36
C SER A 13 16.65 -8.30 2.27
N ALA A 14 17.25 -9.20 1.48
CA ALA A 14 16.52 -9.99 0.50
C ALA A 14 15.45 -10.89 1.15
N ALA A 15 15.75 -11.41 2.36
CA ALA A 15 14.80 -12.16 3.17
C ALA A 15 13.59 -11.32 3.59
N VAL A 16 13.79 -10.07 4.06
CA VAL A 16 12.68 -9.16 4.40
C VAL A 16 11.83 -8.82 3.17
N THR A 17 12.44 -8.55 2.01
CA THR A 17 11.68 -8.31 0.77
C THR A 17 10.86 -9.52 0.35
N THR A 18 11.41 -10.73 0.47
CA THR A 18 10.68 -11.97 0.17
C THR A 18 9.51 -12.16 1.14
N ALA A 19 9.71 -11.91 2.43
CA ALA A 19 8.65 -11.97 3.42
C ALA A 19 7.56 -10.91 3.16
N MET A 20 7.94 -9.69 2.75
CA MET A 20 7.01 -8.64 2.34
C MET A 20 6.09 -9.11 1.21
N HIS A 21 6.63 -9.74 0.16
CA HIS A 21 5.81 -10.27 -0.92
C HIS A 21 4.87 -11.38 -0.45
N LEU A 22 5.32 -12.31 0.40
CA LEU A 22 4.47 -13.36 0.95
C LEU A 22 3.32 -12.77 1.79
N PHE A 23 3.61 -11.81 2.66
CA PHE A 23 2.61 -11.15 3.49
C PHE A 23 1.65 -10.28 2.67
N TRP A 24 2.12 -9.63 1.62
CA TRP A 24 1.28 -8.86 0.71
C TRP A 24 0.33 -9.78 -0.06
N GLU A 25 0.82 -10.90 -0.57
CA GLU A 25 0.02 -11.85 -1.34
C GLU A 25 -1.06 -12.53 -0.48
N HIS A 26 -0.69 -12.98 0.73
CA HIS A 26 -1.54 -13.87 1.52
C HIS A 26 -2.16 -13.20 2.76
N GLY A 27 -1.67 -12.04 3.18
CA GLY A 27 -2.00 -11.42 4.46
C GLY A 27 -1.21 -11.99 5.64
N TYR A 28 -1.25 -11.31 6.78
CA TYR A 28 -0.49 -11.71 7.97
C TYR A 28 -0.92 -13.08 8.48
N GLU A 29 -2.22 -13.29 8.76
CA GLU A 29 -2.71 -14.51 9.39
C GLU A 29 -2.47 -15.76 8.54
N SER A 30 -2.83 -15.69 7.25
CA SER A 30 -2.73 -16.81 6.30
C SER A 30 -1.30 -17.18 5.92
N THR A 31 -0.32 -16.31 6.18
CA THR A 31 1.10 -16.61 5.91
C THR A 31 1.70 -17.43 7.05
N SER A 32 1.87 -18.73 6.86
CA SER A 32 2.43 -19.62 7.88
C SER A 32 3.96 -19.48 8.06
N LEU A 33 4.48 -19.86 9.22
CA LEU A 33 5.92 -19.94 9.46
C LEU A 33 6.62 -20.94 8.52
N SER A 34 5.96 -22.02 8.10
CA SER A 34 6.50 -22.97 7.12
C SER A 34 6.63 -22.32 5.75
N GLN A 35 5.62 -21.58 5.28
CA GLN A 35 5.70 -20.81 4.03
C GLN A 35 6.82 -19.77 4.07
N LEU A 36 6.95 -19.01 5.17
CA LEU A 36 8.04 -18.05 5.34
C LEU A 36 9.39 -18.74 5.23
N LYS A 37 9.66 -19.77 6.05
CA LYS A 37 10.93 -20.50 6.03
C LYS A 37 11.27 -21.06 4.65
N ALA A 38 10.27 -21.63 3.96
CA ALA A 38 10.43 -22.17 2.62
C ALA A 38 10.78 -21.07 1.59
N GLY A 39 10.04 -19.95 1.59
CA GLY A 39 10.30 -18.82 0.70
C GLY A 39 11.65 -18.14 0.97
N LEU A 40 12.03 -18.03 2.24
CA LEU A 40 13.32 -17.48 2.69
C LEU A 40 14.49 -18.45 2.43
N GLY A 41 14.22 -19.74 2.20
CA GLY A 41 15.24 -20.77 2.04
C GLY A 41 16.04 -21.06 3.30
N ILE A 42 15.45 -20.89 4.50
CA ILE A 42 16.15 -21.03 5.78
C ILE A 42 15.50 -22.05 6.72
N SER A 43 16.32 -22.60 7.62
CA SER A 43 15.86 -23.51 8.68
C SER A 43 15.11 -22.76 9.80
N ALA A 44 14.38 -23.48 10.65
CA ALA A 44 13.71 -22.87 11.80
C ALA A 44 14.70 -22.22 12.80
N PRO A 45 15.83 -22.85 13.19
CA PRO A 45 16.84 -22.17 14.00
C PRO A 45 17.39 -20.90 13.36
N SER A 46 17.67 -20.94 12.05
CA SER A 46 18.14 -19.76 11.31
C SER A 46 17.10 -18.64 11.27
N PHE A 47 15.82 -18.98 11.14
CA PHE A 47 14.73 -18.02 11.19
C PHE A 47 14.72 -17.29 12.53
N TYR A 48 14.68 -18.01 13.65
CA TYR A 48 14.62 -17.40 14.98
C TYR A 48 15.92 -16.67 15.38
N ALA A 49 17.05 -17.05 14.79
CA ALA A 49 18.30 -16.30 14.94
C ALA A 49 18.31 -14.98 14.16
N ALA A 50 17.63 -14.91 13.01
CA ALA A 50 17.56 -13.72 12.16
C ALA A 50 16.40 -12.77 12.51
N PHE A 51 15.28 -13.35 12.98
CA PHE A 51 14.01 -12.67 13.25
C PHE A 51 13.42 -13.22 14.55
N ALA A 52 13.10 -12.32 15.49
CA ALA A 52 12.61 -12.72 16.81
C ALA A 52 11.28 -13.50 16.75
N SER A 53 10.38 -13.12 15.83
CA SER A 53 9.08 -13.75 15.64
C SER A 53 8.53 -13.47 14.24
N LYS A 54 7.44 -14.16 13.86
CA LYS A 54 6.68 -13.84 12.65
C LYS A 54 6.17 -12.39 12.67
N GLU A 55 5.71 -11.93 13.82
CA GLU A 55 5.25 -10.56 14.02
C GLU A 55 6.37 -9.55 13.81
N ALA A 56 7.56 -9.77 14.39
CA ALA A 56 8.71 -8.90 14.19
C ALA A 56 9.10 -8.81 12.70
N LEU A 57 9.14 -9.95 12.01
CA LEU A 57 9.38 -9.98 10.55
C LEU A 57 8.27 -9.26 9.76
N PHE A 58 7.01 -9.37 10.20
CA PHE A 58 5.91 -8.64 9.57
C PHE A 58 6.08 -7.13 9.71
N GLN A 59 6.44 -6.62 10.89
CA GLN A 59 6.67 -5.19 11.10
C GLN A 59 7.81 -4.65 10.22
N GLU A 60 8.88 -5.42 10.08
CA GLU A 60 9.99 -5.09 9.18
C GLU A 60 9.55 -5.09 7.71
N ALA A 61 8.74 -6.07 7.31
CA ALA A 61 8.16 -6.13 5.97
C ALA A 61 7.22 -4.95 5.69
N VAL A 62 6.37 -4.55 6.64
CA VAL A 62 5.52 -3.37 6.54
C VAL A 62 6.36 -2.09 6.41
N THR A 63 7.41 -1.97 7.23
CA THR A 63 8.35 -0.83 7.14
C THR A 63 9.01 -0.77 5.77
N CYS A 64 9.47 -1.92 5.25
CA CYS A 64 10.05 -2.04 3.92
C CYS A 64 9.05 -1.63 2.82
N TYR A 65 7.80 -2.09 2.91
CA TYR A 65 6.73 -1.72 1.98
C TYR A 65 6.45 -0.22 1.99
N LEU A 66 6.27 0.38 3.17
CA LEU A 66 5.96 1.80 3.33
C LEU A 66 7.10 2.70 2.85
N ALA A 67 8.36 2.27 2.99
CA ALA A 67 9.53 2.97 2.47
C ALA A 67 9.74 2.80 0.94
N SER A 68 8.98 1.93 0.29
CA SER A 68 9.08 1.61 -1.14
C SER A 68 7.75 1.82 -1.87
N HIS A 69 6.97 0.74 -2.07
CA HIS A 69 5.71 0.75 -2.82
C HIS A 69 4.62 1.62 -2.17
N GLY A 70 4.67 1.81 -0.85
CA GLY A 70 3.71 2.63 -0.10
C GLY A 70 3.84 4.14 -0.30
N ARG A 71 4.86 4.61 -1.04
CA ARG A 71 5.14 6.05 -1.23
C ARG A 71 4.29 6.72 -2.32
N VAL A 72 3.47 5.95 -3.02
CA VAL A 72 2.67 6.42 -4.17
C VAL A 72 1.68 7.56 -3.83
N THR A 73 1.32 7.73 -2.56
CA THR A 73 0.41 8.79 -2.08
C THR A 73 1.13 9.98 -1.43
N GLU A 74 2.47 10.04 -1.41
CA GLU A 74 3.22 11.14 -0.80
C GLU A 74 2.90 12.51 -1.42
N CYS A 75 2.56 12.54 -2.70
CA CYS A 75 2.23 13.78 -3.41
C CYS A 75 0.97 14.50 -2.90
N LEU A 76 0.13 13.83 -2.10
CA LEU A 76 -1.00 14.48 -1.41
C LEU A 76 -0.53 15.58 -0.43
N TRP A 77 0.72 15.50 0.01
CA TRP A 77 1.31 16.43 0.98
C TRP A 77 2.28 17.43 0.33
N GLU A 78 2.43 17.41 -0.99
CA GLU A 78 3.23 18.39 -1.74
C GLU A 78 2.46 19.72 -1.83
N ALA A 79 3.00 20.76 -1.19
CA ALA A 79 2.33 22.05 -1.07
C ALA A 79 2.30 22.85 -2.38
N ASP A 80 3.31 22.65 -3.23
CA ASP A 80 3.50 23.26 -4.53
C ASP A 80 2.66 22.60 -5.63
N LEU A 81 2.19 21.37 -5.42
CA LEU A 81 1.32 20.68 -6.34
C LEU A 81 -0.13 21.16 -6.20
N ALA A 82 -0.78 21.47 -7.32
CA ALA A 82 -2.19 21.87 -7.33
C ALA A 82 -3.07 20.74 -6.73
N PRO A 83 -4.06 21.04 -5.88
CA PRO A 83 -4.79 20.01 -5.15
C PRO A 83 -5.45 18.93 -6.01
N ARG A 84 -6.07 19.34 -7.12
CA ARG A 84 -6.62 18.40 -8.11
C ARG A 84 -5.55 17.46 -8.68
N ALA A 85 -4.39 18.00 -9.02
CA ALA A 85 -3.28 17.25 -9.59
C ALA A 85 -2.66 16.30 -8.57
N ALA A 86 -2.60 16.68 -7.30
CA ALA A 86 -2.11 15.83 -6.21
C ALA A 86 -2.96 14.56 -6.04
N ILE A 87 -4.29 14.70 -6.04
CA ILE A 87 -5.22 13.56 -5.97
C ILE A 87 -5.08 12.68 -7.22
N GLU A 88 -5.12 13.29 -8.42
CA GLU A 88 -4.99 12.52 -9.67
C GLU A 88 -3.66 11.75 -9.73
N LEU A 89 -2.55 12.40 -9.36
CA LEU A 89 -1.24 11.79 -9.35
C LEU A 89 -1.15 10.63 -8.35
N ALA A 90 -1.73 10.79 -7.15
CA ALA A 90 -1.78 9.74 -6.15
C ALA A 90 -2.57 8.52 -6.65
N LEU A 91 -3.72 8.75 -7.29
CA LEU A 91 -4.55 7.69 -7.88
C LEU A 91 -3.81 6.96 -9.01
N ARG A 92 -3.20 7.69 -9.95
CA ARG A 92 -2.48 7.11 -11.10
C ARG A 92 -1.22 6.36 -10.67
N ARG A 93 -0.41 6.92 -9.76
CA ARG A 93 0.76 6.22 -9.19
C ARG A 93 0.34 4.94 -8.47
N SER A 94 -0.78 4.99 -7.74
CA SER A 94 -1.32 3.82 -7.05
C SER A 94 -1.83 2.75 -8.03
N ALA A 95 -2.51 3.12 -9.12
CA ALA A 95 -2.93 2.17 -10.13
C ALA A 95 -1.73 1.53 -10.85
N ALA A 96 -0.73 2.33 -11.22
CA ALA A 96 0.49 1.83 -11.85
C ALA A 96 1.22 0.81 -10.97
N MET A 97 1.51 1.19 -9.71
CA MET A 97 2.17 0.30 -8.76
C MET A 97 1.38 -0.99 -8.56
N GLN A 98 0.07 -0.90 -8.29
CA GLN A 98 -0.73 -2.10 -7.99
C GLN A 98 -0.88 -3.07 -9.17
N CYS A 99 -0.64 -2.62 -10.40
CA CYS A 99 -0.66 -3.44 -11.61
C CYS A 99 0.73 -3.83 -12.11
N GLU A 100 1.82 -3.37 -11.49
CA GLU A 100 3.20 -3.64 -11.93
C GLU A 100 3.60 -5.10 -11.70
N ASP A 101 4.47 -5.62 -12.55
CA ASP A 101 5.06 -6.95 -12.39
C ASP A 101 6.27 -6.91 -11.44
N GLY A 102 6.58 -8.02 -10.77
CA GLY A 102 7.70 -8.12 -9.83
C GLY A 102 7.31 -8.10 -8.36
N HIS A 103 6.04 -7.83 -8.06
CA HIS A 103 5.45 -8.00 -6.73
C HIS A 103 3.96 -8.41 -6.85
N PRO A 104 3.31 -8.85 -5.75
CA PRO A 104 1.87 -9.11 -5.71
C PRO A 104 1.02 -7.92 -6.19
N LYS A 105 -0.10 -8.21 -6.86
CA LYS A 105 -1.05 -7.16 -7.30
C LYS A 105 -1.86 -6.61 -6.13
N GLY A 106 -2.38 -5.39 -6.28
CA GLY A 106 -3.11 -4.67 -5.23
C GLY A 106 -2.20 -4.00 -4.21
N CYS A 107 -2.71 -3.49 -3.10
CA CYS A 107 -1.93 -2.71 -2.12
C CYS A 107 -1.82 -3.47 -0.78
N MET A 108 -0.62 -3.58 -0.21
CA MET A 108 -0.44 -4.25 1.10
C MET A 108 -1.17 -3.52 2.22
N VAL A 109 -1.21 -2.18 2.19
CA VAL A 109 -2.01 -1.35 3.11
C VAL A 109 -3.52 -1.62 2.90
N SER A 110 -3.93 -1.58 1.62
CA SER A 110 -5.14 -2.08 0.94
C SER A 110 -5.78 -3.36 1.49
N LEU A 111 -4.97 -4.39 1.61
CA LEU A 111 -5.43 -5.76 1.80
C LEU A 111 -5.05 -6.28 3.19
N GLY A 112 -3.92 -5.83 3.73
CA GLY A 112 -3.39 -6.22 5.03
C GLY A 112 -4.35 -5.93 6.17
N VAL A 113 -4.94 -4.73 6.20
CA VAL A 113 -5.93 -4.35 7.24
C VAL A 113 -7.18 -5.23 7.18
N MET A 114 -7.69 -5.53 5.97
CA MET A 114 -8.88 -6.38 5.81
C MET A 114 -8.61 -7.82 6.27
N SER A 115 -7.40 -8.33 6.00
CA SER A 115 -6.97 -9.69 6.35
C SER A 115 -6.61 -9.91 7.82
N ALA A 116 -6.55 -8.85 8.63
CA ALA A 116 -6.11 -8.91 10.02
C ALA A 116 -7.17 -8.43 11.01
N SER A 117 -8.43 -8.33 10.58
CA SER A 117 -9.59 -7.88 11.36
C SER A 117 -9.95 -8.77 12.56
N GLY A 118 -9.17 -9.83 12.84
CA GLY A 118 -9.34 -10.69 14.00
C GLY A 118 -8.89 -10.03 15.31
N ALA A 119 -9.63 -10.27 16.39
CA ALA A 119 -9.28 -9.79 17.73
C ALA A 119 -7.87 -10.24 18.13
N GLY A 120 -7.00 -9.29 18.51
CA GLY A 120 -5.63 -9.56 18.96
C GLY A 120 -4.50 -9.17 17.98
N ASN A 121 -4.81 -8.77 16.74
CA ASN A 121 -3.80 -8.34 15.75
C ASN A 121 -3.72 -6.80 15.56
N GLU A 122 -4.35 -6.03 16.45
CA GLU A 122 -4.40 -4.57 16.37
C GLU A 122 -3.00 -3.94 16.35
N GLY A 123 -2.10 -4.41 17.21
CA GLY A 123 -0.70 -3.98 17.22
C GLY A 123 0.06 -4.37 15.95
N VAL A 124 -0.29 -5.50 15.35
CA VAL A 124 0.37 -6.02 14.14
C VAL A 124 0.08 -5.11 12.94
N THR A 125 -1.14 -4.57 12.82
CA THR A 125 -1.56 -3.78 11.67
C THR A 125 -1.60 -2.28 11.89
N ALA A 126 -1.22 -1.80 13.07
CA ALA A 126 -1.24 -0.39 13.43
C ALA A 126 -0.55 0.52 12.38
N ALA A 127 0.65 0.15 11.91
CA ALA A 127 1.37 0.94 10.91
C ALA A 127 0.65 1.01 9.54
N LEU A 128 -0.05 -0.07 9.15
CA LEU A 128 -0.87 -0.07 7.93
C LEU A 128 -2.12 0.81 8.12
N ALA A 129 -2.76 0.75 9.28
CA ALA A 129 -3.91 1.59 9.61
C ALA A 129 -3.51 3.07 9.64
N GLU A 130 -2.36 3.42 10.22
CA GLU A 130 -1.81 4.77 10.22
C GLU A 130 -1.53 5.27 8.79
N SER A 131 -0.94 4.43 7.94
CA SER A 131 -0.71 4.75 6.53
C SER A 131 -2.01 5.07 5.77
N ARG A 132 -3.10 4.33 6.04
CA ARG A 132 -4.43 4.64 5.49
C ARG A 132 -4.97 5.95 6.01
N ALA A 133 -4.94 6.14 7.32
CA ALA A 133 -5.43 7.36 7.95
C ALA A 133 -4.69 8.59 7.39
N ARG A 134 -3.38 8.49 7.20
CA ARG A 134 -2.55 9.52 6.55
C ARG A 134 -2.97 9.76 5.09
N THR A 135 -3.28 8.72 4.34
CA THR A 135 -3.74 8.88 2.95
C THR A 135 -5.10 9.59 2.89
N CYS A 136 -6.06 9.15 3.70
CA CYS A 136 -7.39 9.79 3.80
C CYS A 136 -7.28 11.27 4.21
N ALA A 137 -6.46 11.56 5.23
CA ALA A 137 -6.19 12.94 5.66
C ALA A 137 -5.54 13.79 4.55
N GLY A 138 -4.65 13.22 3.74
CA GLY A 138 -4.01 13.91 2.62
C GLY A 138 -4.99 14.24 1.48
N ILE A 139 -5.91 13.32 1.17
CA ILE A 139 -6.98 13.56 0.20
C ILE A 139 -7.89 14.69 0.69
N LEU A 140 -8.32 14.63 1.95
CA LEU A 140 -9.13 15.68 2.57
C LEU A 140 -8.43 17.04 2.52
N ALA A 141 -7.16 17.10 2.92
CA ALA A 141 -6.38 18.34 2.89
C ALA A 141 -6.28 18.92 1.47
N CYS A 142 -6.19 18.09 0.43
CA CYS A 142 -6.26 18.54 -0.96
C CYS A 142 -7.64 19.15 -1.29
N VAL A 143 -8.74 18.49 -0.91
CA VAL A 143 -10.09 19.03 -1.14
C VAL A 143 -10.27 20.39 -0.45
N GLU A 144 -9.88 20.50 0.82
CA GLU A 144 -9.96 21.74 1.60
C GLU A 144 -9.10 22.87 0.98
N ARG A 145 -7.88 22.54 0.53
CA ARG A 145 -7.03 23.48 -0.23
C ARG A 145 -7.70 23.92 -1.53
N GLY A 146 -8.35 23.01 -2.24
CA GLY A 146 -9.08 23.30 -3.48
C GLY A 146 -10.21 24.31 -3.24
N ILE A 147 -10.97 24.16 -2.16
CA ILE A 147 -12.01 25.12 -1.75
C ILE A 147 -11.39 26.47 -1.38
N ALA A 148 -10.32 26.48 -0.56
CA ALA A 148 -9.66 27.70 -0.11
C ALA A 148 -9.04 28.50 -1.27
N GLN A 149 -8.52 27.82 -2.29
CA GLN A 149 -7.96 28.42 -3.51
C GLN A 149 -9.01 28.78 -4.55
N GLY A 150 -10.30 28.51 -4.29
CA GLY A 150 -11.40 28.78 -5.23
C GLY A 150 -11.45 27.85 -6.44
N GLN A 151 -10.71 26.74 -6.43
CA GLN A 151 -10.79 25.70 -7.47
C GLN A 151 -12.07 24.87 -7.35
N LEU A 152 -12.62 24.74 -6.13
CA LEU A 152 -13.87 24.06 -5.84
C LEU A 152 -14.95 25.06 -5.37
N ALA A 153 -16.22 24.70 -5.55
CA ALA A 153 -17.34 25.47 -5.02
C ALA A 153 -17.33 25.46 -3.47
N ARG A 154 -17.92 26.50 -2.85
CA ARG A 154 -17.85 26.68 -1.38
C ARG A 154 -18.84 25.82 -0.60
N ASP A 155 -19.84 25.29 -1.30
CA ASP A 155 -20.90 24.42 -0.80
C ASP A 155 -20.56 22.93 -0.97
N VAL A 156 -19.40 22.60 -1.54
CA VAL A 156 -18.85 21.23 -1.54
C VAL A 156 -18.65 20.78 -0.09
N ASP A 157 -19.20 19.63 0.26
CA ASP A 157 -18.83 18.93 1.50
C ASP A 157 -17.45 18.28 1.29
N PRO A 158 -16.40 18.76 1.98
CA PRO A 158 -15.05 18.27 1.78
C PRO A 158 -14.91 16.80 2.20
N GLN A 159 -15.64 16.36 3.23
CA GLN A 159 -15.55 14.98 3.71
C GLN A 159 -16.22 14.01 2.77
N ALA A 160 -17.39 14.37 2.23
CA ALA A 160 -18.07 13.55 1.24
C ALA A 160 -17.19 13.34 0.00
N LEU A 161 -16.60 14.41 -0.54
CA LEU A 161 -15.75 14.33 -1.72
C LEU A 161 -14.45 13.55 -1.45
N ALA A 162 -13.81 13.77 -0.29
CA ALA A 162 -12.62 13.01 0.11
C ALA A 162 -12.93 11.51 0.26
N THR A 163 -14.08 11.17 0.85
CA THR A 163 -14.54 9.78 1.01
C THR A 163 -14.72 9.09 -0.35
N VAL A 164 -15.21 9.79 -1.37
CA VAL A 164 -15.32 9.24 -2.73
C VAL A 164 -13.95 8.88 -3.30
N PHE A 165 -12.95 9.76 -3.19
CA PHE A 165 -11.61 9.46 -3.70
C PHE A 165 -10.90 8.37 -2.89
N ASP A 166 -11.02 8.36 -1.57
CA ASP A 166 -10.43 7.34 -0.70
C ASP A 166 -11.05 5.95 -0.94
N SER A 167 -12.38 5.88 -1.07
CA SER A 167 -13.08 4.63 -1.40
C SER A 167 -12.70 4.11 -2.79
N PHE A 168 -12.58 4.99 -3.78
CA PHE A 168 -12.11 4.62 -5.11
C PHE A 168 -10.68 4.07 -5.06
N LEU A 169 -9.75 4.76 -4.40
CA LEU A 169 -8.37 4.32 -4.21
C LEU A 169 -8.29 2.95 -3.53
N THR A 170 -9.11 2.73 -2.50
CA THR A 170 -9.22 1.43 -1.82
C THR A 170 -9.76 0.34 -2.75
N GLY A 171 -10.76 0.67 -3.58
CA GLY A 171 -11.36 -0.25 -4.55
C GLY A 171 -10.38 -0.71 -5.65
N LEU A 172 -9.41 0.14 -6.04
CA LEU A 172 -8.37 -0.23 -6.99
C LEU A 172 -7.59 -1.49 -6.56
N SER A 173 -7.39 -1.68 -5.26
CA SER A 173 -6.63 -2.83 -4.74
C SER A 173 -7.31 -4.15 -5.04
N THR A 174 -8.62 -4.23 -4.84
CA THR A 174 -9.40 -5.44 -5.14
C THR A 174 -9.44 -5.68 -6.64
N LEU A 175 -9.71 -4.65 -7.45
CA LEU A 175 -9.77 -4.78 -8.91
C LEU A 175 -8.43 -5.23 -9.51
N ALA A 176 -7.31 -4.66 -9.05
CA ALA A 176 -5.98 -5.07 -9.50
C ALA A 176 -5.68 -6.53 -9.15
N ARG A 177 -6.10 -6.98 -7.96
CA ARG A 177 -5.96 -8.38 -7.51
C ARG A 177 -6.83 -9.33 -8.32
N ASP A 178 -8.02 -8.90 -8.74
CA ASP A 178 -8.92 -9.66 -9.61
C ASP A 178 -8.52 -9.63 -11.11
N GLY A 179 -7.39 -8.99 -11.43
CA GLY A 179 -6.81 -8.99 -12.78
C GLY A 179 -7.22 -7.82 -13.67
N ALA A 180 -7.79 -6.75 -13.11
CA ALA A 180 -8.01 -5.51 -13.87
C ALA A 180 -6.67 -4.97 -14.42
N THR A 181 -6.69 -4.54 -15.68
CA THR A 181 -5.49 -4.00 -16.33
C THR A 181 -5.21 -2.58 -15.86
N HIS A 182 -3.93 -2.18 -15.86
CA HIS A 182 -3.54 -0.79 -15.60
C HIS A 182 -4.32 0.20 -16.48
N ALA A 183 -4.44 -0.09 -17.78
CA ALA A 183 -5.18 0.76 -18.73
C ALA A 183 -6.65 0.96 -18.34
N SER A 184 -7.33 -0.10 -17.87
CA SER A 184 -8.71 0.01 -17.40
C SER A 184 -8.85 0.84 -16.11
N LEU A 185 -7.92 0.70 -15.17
CA LEU A 185 -7.92 1.48 -13.93
C LEU A 185 -7.58 2.96 -14.20
N ASP A 186 -6.64 3.23 -15.09
CA ASP A 186 -6.25 4.58 -15.52
C ASP A 186 -7.41 5.31 -16.24
N ALA A 187 -8.17 4.59 -17.07
CA ALA A 187 -9.40 5.10 -17.67
C ALA A 187 -10.48 5.38 -16.61
N ALA A 188 -10.64 4.52 -15.61
CA ALA A 188 -11.57 4.74 -14.50
C ALA A 188 -11.17 5.95 -13.63
N ILE A 189 -9.87 6.18 -13.41
CA ILE A 189 -9.36 7.39 -12.74
C ILE A 189 -9.77 8.64 -13.52
N THR A 190 -9.65 8.61 -14.84
CA THR A 190 -10.09 9.72 -15.69
C THR A 190 -11.58 10.02 -15.50
N GLN A 191 -12.41 9.00 -15.30
CA GLN A 191 -13.84 9.19 -15.01
C GLN A 191 -14.08 9.74 -13.60
N VAL A 192 -13.42 9.20 -12.57
CA VAL A 192 -13.64 9.66 -11.18
C VAL A 192 -13.19 11.11 -10.99
N MET A 193 -12.14 11.54 -11.69
CA MET A 193 -11.67 12.93 -11.63
C MET A 193 -12.67 13.95 -12.19
N ARG A 194 -13.65 13.52 -13.00
CA ARG A 194 -14.75 14.40 -13.43
C ARG A 194 -15.62 14.86 -12.26
N LEU A 195 -15.61 14.16 -11.13
CA LEU A 195 -16.31 14.61 -9.92
C LEU A 195 -15.66 15.87 -9.34
N TRP A 196 -14.34 15.98 -9.41
CA TRP A 196 -13.65 17.22 -9.08
C TRP A 196 -14.08 18.34 -10.04
N ASP A 197 -14.07 18.05 -11.35
CA ASP A 197 -14.39 19.03 -12.37
C ASP A 197 -15.85 19.51 -12.27
N ALA A 198 -16.79 18.62 -11.94
CA ALA A 198 -18.19 18.95 -11.70
C ALA A 198 -18.41 19.76 -10.40
N ALA A 199 -17.53 19.60 -9.41
CA ALA A 199 -17.52 20.38 -8.17
C ALA A 199 -16.70 21.68 -8.29
N SER A 200 -16.07 21.91 -9.45
CA SER A 200 -15.27 23.11 -9.72
C SER A 200 -16.16 24.30 -10.08
N ARG A 201 -15.60 25.50 -9.96
CA ARG A 201 -16.26 26.76 -10.34
C ARG A 201 -16.00 27.12 -11.80
#